data_AF-Q9HSL1-F1
#
_entry.id   AF-Q9HSL1-F1
#
_cell.length_a   1.000
_cell.length_b   1.000
_cell.length_c   1.000
_cell.angle_alpha   90.00
_cell.angle_beta   90.00
_cell.angle_gamma   90.00
#
_symmetry.space_group_name_H-M   'P 1'
#
loop_
_entity.id
_entity.type
_entity.pdbx_description
1 polymer ?
#
loop_
_entity_poly.entity_id
_entity_poly.type
_entity_poly.pdbx_seq_one_letter_code
_entity_poly.pdbx_strand_id
1 'polypeptide(L)'
;MFDEMQASAFPEFLAAFWAEKGWETSVTENDDGTYLVAGDKDSGTRGLMGVRPDDGTEVDASEVEDFLAFCDKQGVDVRVMATLGRFTTGARTAADSEDIHLLDPNELANSVREEGVEEMVTEYTGGGGGGGGRLPSLPVSVPTGVPVIPILVAALVVAAAVFVGPTLLGSVPFVDELRAGSASGQPITALSLSDADAPTATVRWTAQPRGEIRNYTAPAGQTFVVVAFEATATGSEPVTIRDETVALAANGTFRSPQSFTNASTAFRAAQLPKQVPANGTARGIVVFQAPADFDGATLVERYGGPGLRFQRADDLSTDVASFRSS
;
A
#
# COMPACT_ATOMS: atom_id res chain seq x y z
N MET A 1 -25.98 -8.74 20.96
CA MET A 1 -26.44 -8.19 19.65
C MET A 1 -25.68 -8.83 18.50
N PHE A 2 -24.38 -9.11 18.65
CA PHE A 2 -23.57 -9.80 17.65
C PHE A 2 -23.41 -11.30 17.94
N ASP A 3 -24.06 -11.83 18.98
CA ASP A 3 -23.87 -13.19 19.50
C ASP A 3 -24.25 -14.30 18.51
N GLU A 4 -25.10 -13.97 17.52
CA GLU A 4 -25.51 -14.88 16.45
C GLU A 4 -24.72 -14.66 15.14
N MET A 5 -23.79 -13.70 15.13
CA MET A 5 -22.99 -13.37 13.97
C MET A 5 -21.87 -14.41 13.82
N GLN A 6 -21.76 -15.00 12.62
CA GLN A 6 -20.67 -15.91 12.33
C GLN A 6 -19.35 -15.14 12.24
N ALA A 7 -18.24 -15.76 12.66
CA ALA A 7 -16.91 -15.14 12.65
C ALA A 7 -16.52 -14.57 11.27
N SER A 8 -16.88 -15.26 10.18
CA SER A 8 -16.63 -14.80 8.81
C SER A 8 -17.58 -13.68 8.35
N ALA A 9 -18.75 -13.52 8.97
CA ALA A 9 -19.70 -12.45 8.66
C ALA A 9 -19.33 -11.13 9.36
N PHE A 10 -18.60 -11.20 10.47
CA PHE A 10 -18.18 -10.03 11.24
C PHE A 10 -17.29 -9.03 10.47
N PRO A 11 -16.20 -9.42 9.79
CA PRO A 11 -15.39 -8.47 9.02
C PRO A 11 -16.16 -7.87 7.85
N GLU A 12 -17.09 -8.61 7.23
CA GLU A 12 -17.95 -8.11 6.15
C GLU A 12 -18.95 -7.07 6.67
N PHE A 13 -19.55 -7.31 7.83
CA PHE A 13 -20.39 -6.32 8.52
C PHE A 13 -19.61 -5.02 8.80
N LEU A 14 -18.37 -5.13 9.29
CA LEU A 14 -17.52 -3.97 9.58
C LEU A 14 -17.15 -3.19 8.31
N ALA A 15 -16.88 -3.90 7.20
CA ALA A 15 -16.67 -3.27 5.90
C ALA A 15 -17.92 -2.53 5.42
N ALA A 16 -19.11 -3.15 5.50
CA ALA A 16 -20.37 -2.50 5.16
C ALA A 16 -20.66 -1.27 6.03
N PHE A 17 -20.34 -1.34 7.32
CA PHE A 17 -20.47 -0.21 8.26
C PHE A 17 -19.57 0.98 7.86
N TRP A 18 -18.34 0.72 7.41
CA TRP A 18 -17.48 1.76 6.84
C TRP A 18 -17.99 2.25 5.49
N ALA A 19 -18.47 1.37 4.63
CA ALA A 19 -19.02 1.75 3.33
C ALA A 19 -20.20 2.73 3.44
N GLU A 20 -21.08 2.53 4.42
CA GLU A 20 -22.18 3.46 4.72
C GLU A 20 -21.67 4.87 5.07
N LYS A 21 -20.47 4.97 5.65
CA LYS A 21 -19.81 6.24 5.99
C LYS A 21 -18.97 6.82 4.84
N GLY A 22 -19.16 6.31 3.63
CA GLY A 22 -18.51 6.79 2.41
C GLY A 22 -17.06 6.34 2.26
N TRP A 23 -16.68 5.20 2.85
CA TRP A 23 -15.40 4.56 2.60
C TRP A 23 -15.53 3.54 1.46
N GLU A 24 -14.53 3.45 0.59
CA GLU A 24 -14.35 2.31 -0.29
C GLU A 24 -13.61 1.22 0.47
N THR A 25 -14.22 0.06 0.67
CA THR A 25 -13.71 -0.95 1.61
C THR A 25 -13.33 -2.27 0.95
N SER A 26 -12.35 -2.95 1.52
CA SER A 26 -11.99 -4.33 1.15
C SER A 26 -11.64 -5.17 2.38
N VAL A 27 -12.06 -6.44 2.38
CA VAL A 27 -11.76 -7.41 3.44
C VAL A 27 -10.66 -8.36 2.99
N THR A 28 -9.71 -8.65 3.87
CA THR A 28 -8.65 -9.65 3.66
C THR A 28 -8.57 -10.56 4.88
N GLU A 29 -8.57 -11.86 4.64
CA GLU A 29 -8.35 -12.88 5.66
C GLU A 29 -6.85 -13.21 5.76
N ASN A 30 -6.36 -13.37 6.99
CA ASN A 30 -5.02 -13.83 7.29
C ASN A 30 -5.02 -15.33 7.62
N ASP A 31 -3.85 -15.97 7.48
CA ASP A 31 -3.68 -17.42 7.69
C ASP A 31 -3.98 -17.89 9.13
N ASP A 32 -3.99 -16.95 10.10
CA ASP A 32 -4.26 -17.19 11.52
C ASP A 32 -5.75 -17.04 11.90
N GLY A 33 -6.64 -16.85 10.91
CA GLY A 33 -8.07 -16.66 11.12
C GLY A 33 -8.44 -15.24 11.57
N THR A 34 -7.50 -14.31 11.50
CA THR A 34 -7.74 -12.88 11.72
C THR A 34 -8.01 -12.17 10.40
N TYR A 35 -8.58 -10.97 10.44
CA TYR A 35 -8.93 -10.24 9.22
C TYR A 35 -8.41 -8.80 9.27
N LEU A 36 -8.20 -8.23 8.09
CA LEU A 36 -7.96 -6.81 7.87
C LEU A 36 -9.09 -6.24 7.03
N VAL A 37 -9.67 -5.14 7.47
CA VAL A 37 -10.59 -4.32 6.66
C VAL A 37 -9.88 -3.02 6.32
N ALA A 38 -9.55 -2.84 5.05
CA ALA A 38 -9.00 -1.59 4.54
C ALA A 38 -10.14 -0.68 4.08
N GLY A 39 -9.96 0.63 4.26
CA GLY A 39 -10.89 1.66 3.80
C GLY A 39 -10.16 2.85 3.21
N ASP A 40 -10.63 3.35 2.08
CA ASP A 40 -10.14 4.59 1.47
C ASP A 40 -11.29 5.61 1.34
N LYS A 41 -11.00 6.89 1.59
CA LYS A 41 -11.92 7.99 1.25
C LYS A 41 -11.44 8.74 0.01
N ASP A 42 -12.39 9.38 -0.68
CA ASP A 42 -12.11 10.33 -1.77
C ASP A 42 -11.16 11.47 -1.36
N SER A 43 -11.08 11.80 -0.07
CA SER A 43 -10.12 12.76 0.49
C SER A 43 -8.66 12.27 0.50
N GLY A 44 -8.41 11.00 0.15
CA GLY A 44 -7.12 10.34 0.31
C GLY A 44 -6.84 9.85 1.73
N THR A 45 -7.81 9.93 2.64
CA THR A 45 -7.71 9.40 4.00
C THR A 45 -7.79 7.89 3.97
N ARG A 46 -6.85 7.22 4.65
CA ARG A 46 -6.72 5.76 4.68
C ARG A 46 -7.05 5.21 6.06
N GLY A 47 -7.96 4.26 6.10
CA GLY A 47 -8.39 3.54 7.29
C GLY A 47 -7.94 2.09 7.24
N LEU A 48 -7.54 1.55 8.39
CA LEU A 48 -7.29 0.13 8.53
C LEU A 48 -7.89 -0.38 9.84
N MET A 49 -8.60 -1.50 9.74
CA MET A 49 -9.18 -2.20 10.87
C MET A 49 -8.57 -3.59 11.02
N GLY A 50 -7.95 -3.86 12.16
CA GLY A 50 -7.55 -5.21 12.57
C GLY A 50 -8.73 -5.92 13.24
N VAL A 51 -9.12 -7.09 12.75
CA VAL A 51 -10.35 -7.77 13.20
C VAL A 51 -10.04 -9.13 13.81
N ARG A 52 -10.58 -9.34 15.02
CA ARG A 52 -10.54 -10.60 15.78
C ARG A 52 -11.97 -11.14 15.95
N PRO A 53 -12.44 -11.99 15.03
CA PRO A 53 -13.84 -12.39 15.01
C PRO A 53 -14.19 -13.53 15.99
N ASP A 54 -13.22 -14.07 16.71
CA ASP A 54 -13.44 -15.09 17.74
C ASP A 54 -13.88 -14.44 19.06
N ASP A 55 -15.06 -14.81 19.57
CA ASP A 55 -15.67 -14.29 20.80
C ASP A 55 -15.02 -14.84 22.09
N GLY A 56 -14.25 -15.92 21.98
CA GLY A 56 -13.50 -16.53 23.08
C GLY A 56 -12.13 -15.90 23.32
N THR A 57 -11.68 -15.01 22.43
CA THR A 57 -10.32 -14.45 22.49
C THR A 57 -10.23 -13.14 23.28
N GLU A 58 -9.11 -12.96 23.98
CA GLU A 58 -8.73 -11.69 24.58
C GLU A 58 -7.62 -11.07 23.75
N VAL A 59 -7.77 -9.78 23.44
CA VAL A 59 -6.74 -9.00 22.75
C VAL A 59 -5.92 -8.23 23.77
N ASP A 60 -4.60 -8.44 23.75
CA ASP A 60 -3.67 -7.85 24.71
C ASP A 60 -2.90 -6.62 24.16
N ALA A 61 -2.09 -6.01 25.02
CA ALA A 61 -1.31 -4.82 24.65
C ALA A 61 -0.33 -5.09 23.51
N SER A 62 0.28 -6.28 23.49
CA SER A 62 1.27 -6.62 22.47
C SER A 62 0.65 -6.73 21.09
N GLU A 63 -0.56 -7.29 20.99
CA GLU A 63 -1.29 -7.33 19.71
C GLU A 63 -1.69 -5.93 19.22
N VAL A 64 -2.09 -5.04 20.13
CA VAL A 64 -2.39 -3.64 19.79
C VAL A 64 -1.13 -2.93 19.29
N GLU A 65 0.00 -3.09 19.97
CA GLU A 65 1.30 -2.50 19.60
C GLU A 65 1.81 -3.04 18.26
N ASP A 66 1.70 -4.34 18.02
CA ASP A 66 2.08 -4.98 16.74
C ASP A 66 1.21 -4.44 15.59
N PHE A 67 -0.10 -4.28 15.82
CA PHE A 67 -0.99 -3.70 14.83
C PHE A 67 -0.71 -2.21 14.60
N LEU A 68 -0.39 -1.45 15.64
CA LEU A 68 0.03 -0.05 15.52
C LEU A 68 1.31 0.09 14.68
N ALA A 69 2.32 -0.73 14.99
CA ALA A 69 3.54 -0.79 14.19
C ALA A 69 3.25 -1.14 12.73
N PHE A 70 2.28 -2.04 12.50
CA PHE A 70 1.79 -2.32 11.16
C PHE A 70 1.12 -1.09 10.54
N CYS A 71 0.18 -0.42 11.21
CA CYS A 71 -0.50 0.80 10.73
C CYS A 71 0.47 1.95 10.43
N ASP A 72 1.49 2.17 11.26
CA ASP A 72 2.55 3.14 11.01
C ASP A 72 3.35 2.77 9.77
N LYS A 73 3.63 1.47 9.61
CA LYS A 73 4.14 0.86 8.39
C LYS A 73 3.05 0.66 7.32
N GLN A 74 1.84 1.20 7.46
CA GLN A 74 0.86 1.31 6.37
C GLN A 74 0.41 2.76 6.07
N GLY A 75 0.82 3.71 6.91
CA GLY A 75 0.58 5.14 6.75
C GLY A 75 -0.91 5.40 6.91
N VAL A 76 -1.51 4.65 7.82
CA VAL A 76 -2.94 4.64 8.09
C VAL A 76 -3.27 5.86 8.95
N ASP A 77 -4.22 6.65 8.47
CA ASP A 77 -4.72 7.85 9.14
C ASP A 77 -5.77 7.49 10.21
N VAL A 78 -6.61 6.49 9.93
CA VAL A 78 -7.67 6.03 10.85
C VAL A 78 -7.44 4.57 11.24
N ARG A 79 -7.10 4.35 12.51
CA ARG A 79 -6.70 3.04 13.02
C ARG A 79 -7.80 2.50 13.91
N VAL A 80 -8.23 1.28 13.63
CA VAL A 80 -9.26 0.62 14.42
C VAL A 80 -8.83 -0.82 14.71
N MET A 81 -9.12 -1.31 15.91
CA MET A 81 -9.07 -2.73 16.20
C MET A 81 -10.44 -3.18 16.69
N ALA A 82 -11.01 -4.19 16.04
CA ALA A 82 -12.33 -4.69 16.33
C ALA A 82 -12.28 -6.16 16.77
N THR A 83 -13.13 -6.52 17.73
CA THR A 83 -13.23 -7.90 18.21
C THR A 83 -14.65 -8.27 18.60
N LEU A 84 -15.02 -9.54 18.42
CA LEU A 84 -16.20 -10.14 19.06
C LEU A 84 -15.93 -10.60 20.49
N GLY A 85 -14.66 -10.70 20.88
CA GLY A 85 -14.21 -11.01 22.23
C GLY A 85 -14.07 -9.75 23.08
N ARG A 86 -12.92 -9.59 23.73
CA ARG A 86 -12.67 -8.44 24.63
C ARG A 86 -11.22 -7.96 24.59
N PHE A 87 -11.04 -6.65 24.82
CA PHE A 87 -9.73 -6.06 25.06
C PHE A 87 -9.35 -6.12 26.54
N THR A 88 -8.12 -6.53 26.83
CA THR A 88 -7.54 -6.43 28.17
C THR A 88 -7.37 -4.96 28.61
N THR A 89 -7.15 -4.72 29.90
CA THR A 89 -6.82 -3.37 30.41
C THR A 89 -5.52 -2.83 29.82
N GLY A 90 -4.54 -3.71 29.55
CA GLY A 90 -3.29 -3.35 28.88
C GLY A 90 -3.53 -2.84 27.45
N ALA A 91 -4.33 -3.58 26.67
CA ALA A 91 -4.72 -3.19 25.31
C ALA A 91 -5.40 -1.82 25.26
N ARG A 92 -6.34 -1.55 26.17
CA ARG A 92 -7.01 -0.24 26.28
C ARG A 92 -6.02 0.88 26.60
N THR A 93 -5.09 0.62 27.52
CA THR A 93 -4.05 1.60 27.89
C THR A 93 -3.13 1.92 26.72
N ALA A 94 -2.71 0.90 25.96
CA ALA A 94 -1.87 1.07 24.77
C ALA A 94 -2.62 1.82 23.65
N ALA A 95 -3.92 1.56 23.51
CA ALA A 95 -4.75 2.24 22.52
C ALA A 95 -4.91 3.73 22.80
N ASP A 96 -5.15 4.09 24.07
CA ASP A 96 -5.32 5.48 24.50
C ASP A 96 -4.04 6.32 24.29
N SER A 97 -2.85 5.71 24.32
CA SER A 97 -1.59 6.41 24.10
C SER A 97 -1.29 6.74 22.64
N GLU A 98 -1.80 5.96 21.69
CA GLU A 98 -1.33 5.94 20.30
C GLU A 98 -2.45 6.21 19.26
N ASP A 99 -3.58 6.75 19.72
CA ASP A 99 -4.73 7.18 18.91
C ASP A 99 -5.29 6.08 17.98
N ILE A 100 -5.58 4.91 18.56
CA ILE A 100 -6.30 3.82 17.91
C ILE A 100 -7.64 3.58 18.58
N HIS A 101 -8.68 3.38 17.78
CA HIS A 101 -10.02 3.09 18.31
C HIS A 101 -10.22 1.60 18.49
N LEU A 102 -10.67 1.22 19.69
CA LEU A 102 -11.01 -0.17 20.01
C LEU A 102 -12.52 -0.36 19.92
N LEU A 103 -12.95 -1.36 19.14
CA LEU A 103 -14.35 -1.75 18.96
C LEU A 103 -14.57 -3.16 19.51
N ASP A 104 -14.93 -3.24 20.79
CA ASP A 104 -15.48 -4.46 21.36
C ASP A 104 -17.01 -4.54 21.09
N PRO A 105 -17.70 -5.66 21.41
CA PRO A 105 -19.12 -5.78 21.14
C PRO A 105 -19.99 -4.69 21.77
N ASN A 106 -19.58 -4.11 22.89
CA ASN A 106 -20.34 -3.05 23.55
C ASN A 106 -20.14 -1.72 22.82
N GLU A 107 -18.90 -1.36 22.51
CA GLU A 107 -18.58 -0.13 21.77
C GLU A 107 -19.16 -0.14 20.36
N LEU A 108 -19.10 -1.30 19.68
CA LEU A 108 -19.69 -1.48 18.38
C LEU A 108 -21.23 -1.39 18.43
N ALA A 109 -21.85 -1.96 19.46
CA ALA A 109 -23.29 -1.85 19.65
C ALA A 109 -23.75 -0.41 19.91
N ASN A 110 -22.94 0.38 20.63
CA ASN A 110 -23.20 1.80 20.82
C ASN A 110 -23.10 2.55 19.49
N SER A 111 -22.02 2.33 18.74
CA SER A 111 -21.79 2.92 17.42
C SER A 111 -22.92 2.62 16.43
N VAL A 112 -23.40 1.37 16.39
CA VAL A 112 -24.50 0.96 15.52
C VAL A 112 -25.80 1.70 15.86
N ARG A 113 -26.12 1.85 17.15
CA ARG A 113 -27.33 2.56 17.60
C ARG A 113 -27.25 4.05 17.37
N GLU A 114 -26.08 4.65 17.56
CA GLU A 114 -25.85 6.08 17.32
C GLU A 114 -26.00 6.44 15.83
N GLU A 115 -25.56 5.54 14.95
CA GLU A 115 -25.65 5.72 13.50
C GLU A 115 -27.00 5.25 12.91
N GLY A 116 -27.85 4.59 13.70
CA GLY A 116 -29.17 4.11 13.27
C GLY A 116 -29.11 2.99 12.23
N VAL A 117 -28.07 2.16 12.27
CA VAL A 117 -27.81 1.08 11.29
C VAL A 117 -28.07 -0.33 11.85
N GLU A 118 -28.95 -0.46 12.83
CA GLU A 118 -29.29 -1.75 13.47
C GLU A 118 -29.84 -2.79 12.48
N GLU A 119 -30.50 -2.36 11.41
CA GLU A 119 -31.03 -3.25 10.36
C GLU A 119 -29.89 -3.97 9.63
N MET A 120 -28.74 -3.32 9.45
CA MET A 120 -27.54 -3.94 8.86
C MET A 120 -27.05 -5.10 9.71
N VAL A 121 -27.07 -4.99 11.05
CA VAL A 121 -26.66 -6.11 11.91
C VAL A 121 -27.56 -7.33 11.69
N THR A 122 -28.86 -7.11 11.48
CA THR A 122 -29.84 -8.19 11.27
C THR A 122 -29.61 -8.94 9.96
N GLU A 123 -29.17 -8.24 8.90
CA GLU A 123 -28.82 -8.85 7.62
C GLU A 123 -27.66 -9.85 7.77
N TYR A 124 -26.68 -9.53 8.61
CA TYR A 124 -25.47 -10.33 8.81
C TYR A 124 -25.60 -11.39 9.92
N THR A 125 -26.61 -11.31 10.78
CA THR A 125 -26.94 -12.36 11.77
C THR A 125 -28.00 -13.35 11.29
N GLY A 126 -28.85 -12.98 10.32
CA GLY A 126 -30.06 -13.73 9.91
C GLY A 126 -29.88 -14.93 8.98
N GLY A 127 -28.66 -15.43 8.75
CA GLY A 127 -28.35 -16.45 7.75
C GLY A 127 -28.70 -17.90 8.15
N GLY A 128 -29.99 -18.22 8.29
CA GLY A 128 -30.44 -19.57 8.64
C GLY A 128 -31.89 -19.91 8.25
N GLY A 129 -32.24 -19.87 6.96
CA GLY A 129 -33.52 -20.42 6.49
C GLY A 129 -33.86 -20.03 5.05
N GLY A 130 -33.83 -21.00 4.13
CA GLY A 130 -33.97 -20.79 2.69
C GLY A 130 -35.30 -20.15 2.24
N GLY A 131 -35.20 -19.28 1.24
CA GLY A 131 -36.32 -18.78 0.45
C GLY A 131 -35.83 -17.76 -0.56
N GLY A 132 -35.86 -18.11 -1.85
CA GLY A 132 -35.48 -17.20 -2.93
C GLY A 132 -36.29 -15.90 -2.87
N GLY A 133 -35.63 -14.80 -2.57
CA GLY A 133 -36.16 -13.45 -2.60
C GLY A 133 -35.17 -12.57 -3.35
N ARG A 134 -35.62 -11.98 -4.45
CA ARG A 134 -34.82 -11.17 -5.35
C ARG A 134 -34.28 -9.94 -4.60
N LEU A 135 -32.97 -9.74 -4.63
CA LEU A 135 -32.37 -8.44 -4.36
C LEU A 135 -33.02 -7.40 -5.30
N PRO A 136 -33.47 -6.23 -4.83
CA PRO A 136 -33.72 -5.11 -5.71
C PRO A 136 -32.38 -4.75 -6.37
N SER A 137 -32.34 -4.87 -7.70
CA SER A 137 -31.19 -4.50 -8.50
C SER A 137 -30.99 -2.99 -8.40
N LEU A 138 -29.90 -2.57 -7.75
CA LEU A 138 -29.31 -1.26 -8.02
C LEU A 138 -28.87 -1.26 -9.49
N PRO A 139 -29.18 -0.23 -10.29
CA PRO A 139 -28.86 -0.20 -11.70
C PRO A 139 -27.38 0.17 -11.89
N VAL A 140 -26.47 -0.76 -11.62
CA VAL A 140 -25.08 -0.67 -12.08
C VAL A 140 -24.92 -1.65 -13.24
N SER A 141 -25.03 -1.13 -14.46
CA SER A 141 -24.68 -1.87 -15.66
C SER A 141 -23.15 -1.90 -15.78
N VAL A 142 -22.54 -2.97 -15.28
CA VAL A 142 -21.16 -3.34 -15.64
C VAL A 142 -21.19 -4.14 -16.94
N PRO A 143 -20.51 -3.71 -18.02
CA PRO A 143 -20.43 -4.48 -19.25
C PRO A 143 -19.70 -5.80 -18.98
N THR A 144 -20.36 -6.92 -19.30
CA THR A 144 -19.82 -8.27 -19.11
C THR A 144 -18.73 -8.53 -20.15
N GLY A 145 -17.49 -8.75 -19.69
CA GLY A 145 -16.36 -9.08 -20.57
C GLY A 145 -14.96 -8.96 -19.98
N VAL A 146 -14.81 -8.73 -18.67
CA VAL A 146 -13.49 -8.64 -18.02
C VAL A 146 -13.35 -9.85 -17.07
N PRO A 147 -12.27 -10.65 -17.17
CA PRO A 147 -12.01 -11.68 -16.17
C PRO A 147 -11.85 -11.03 -14.80
N VAL A 148 -12.58 -11.54 -13.80
CA VAL A 148 -12.45 -11.12 -12.40
C VAL A 148 -11.05 -11.51 -11.94
N ILE A 149 -10.15 -10.53 -11.86
CA ILE A 149 -8.86 -10.66 -11.21
C ILE A 149 -9.11 -10.36 -9.72
N PRO A 150 -8.79 -11.27 -8.78
CA PRO A 150 -8.85 -10.93 -7.36
C PRO A 150 -7.87 -9.78 -7.08
N ILE A 151 -8.40 -8.66 -6.60
CA ILE A 151 -7.60 -7.49 -6.20
C ILE A 151 -6.97 -7.84 -4.86
N LEU A 152 -5.71 -8.27 -4.90
CA LEU A 152 -4.86 -8.40 -3.71
C LEU A 152 -4.44 -6.98 -3.26
N VAL A 153 -5.03 -6.50 -2.18
CA VAL A 153 -4.71 -5.19 -1.58
C VAL A 153 -3.40 -5.31 -0.79
N ALA A 154 -2.57 -4.32 -1.00
CA ALA A 154 -1.13 -4.43 -1.10
C ALA A 154 -0.46 -3.39 -0.21
N ALA A 155 -0.61 -3.54 1.10
CA ALA A 155 -0.21 -2.50 2.04
C ALA A 155 1.33 -2.41 2.13
N LEU A 156 1.88 -1.28 1.68
CA LEU A 156 3.29 -0.93 1.75
C LEU A 156 3.49 0.51 2.25
N VAL A 157 4.07 0.74 3.43
CA VAL A 157 4.63 2.07 3.79
C VAL A 157 6.04 2.24 3.39
N VAL A 158 6.25 3.43 2.85
CA VAL A 158 7.50 4.14 3.05
C VAL A 158 7.29 5.29 4.02
N ALA A 159 8.04 5.24 5.12
CA ALA A 159 8.29 6.42 5.91
C ALA A 159 9.11 7.39 5.04
N ALA A 160 8.49 8.45 4.56
CA ALA A 160 9.22 9.59 4.02
C ALA A 160 10.11 10.11 5.15
N ALA A 161 11.43 9.94 5.02
CA ALA A 161 12.38 10.46 5.98
C ALA A 161 12.28 12.00 6.00
N VAL A 162 11.57 12.53 7.00
CA VAL A 162 11.55 13.96 7.29
C VAL A 162 12.93 14.31 7.84
N PHE A 163 13.84 14.76 6.98
CA PHE A 163 15.10 15.35 7.41
C PHE A 163 14.82 16.75 7.99
N VAL A 164 14.49 16.81 9.28
CA VAL A 164 14.68 18.01 10.07
C VAL A 164 16.17 18.04 10.45
N GLY A 165 16.96 18.86 9.77
CA GLY A 165 18.33 19.15 10.26
C GLY A 165 18.31 20.00 11.53
N PRO A 166 19.48 20.23 12.15
CA PRO A 166 20.33 19.27 12.84
C PRO A 166 20.14 19.42 14.36
N THR A 167 19.80 18.35 15.07
CA THR A 167 20.06 18.27 16.51
C THR A 167 20.75 16.97 16.86
N LEU A 168 21.94 17.16 17.43
CA LEU A 168 22.81 16.19 18.06
C LEU A 168 22.05 15.35 19.09
N LEU A 169 22.32 14.04 19.13
CA LEU A 169 22.62 13.19 20.30
C LEU A 169 22.06 11.77 20.13
N GLY A 170 22.92 10.77 20.39
CA GLY A 170 22.49 9.42 20.77
C GLY A 170 22.74 8.34 19.72
N SER A 171 23.91 7.72 19.77
CA SER A 171 24.31 6.53 19.01
C SER A 171 23.40 5.32 19.30
N VAL A 172 22.67 4.87 18.28
CA VAL A 172 22.14 3.50 18.17
C VAL A 172 22.79 2.81 16.97
N PRO A 173 23.34 1.60 17.11
CA PRO A 173 23.95 0.88 16.00
C PRO A 173 22.85 0.10 15.26
N PHE A 174 22.26 0.72 14.23
CA PHE A 174 21.49 -0.02 13.23
C PHE A 174 21.98 0.36 11.84
N VAL A 175 22.71 -0.59 11.27
CA VAL A 175 22.84 -0.96 9.84
C VAL A 175 22.84 0.19 8.82
N ASP A 176 24.07 0.42 8.34
CA ASP A 176 24.49 1.01 7.08
C ASP A 176 23.42 0.92 5.95
N GLU A 177 22.83 2.07 5.57
CA GLU A 177 22.71 2.59 4.18
C GLU A 177 21.60 3.67 4.00
N LEU A 178 21.27 4.48 5.01
CA LEU A 178 20.56 5.76 4.80
C LEU A 178 21.57 6.88 4.49
N ARG A 179 22.19 6.82 3.31
CA ARG A 179 23.07 7.91 2.84
C ARG A 179 22.23 8.98 2.14
N ALA A 180 21.81 10.00 2.91
CA ALA A 180 21.33 11.25 2.34
C ALA A 180 22.50 12.00 1.70
N GLY A 181 22.70 11.82 0.39
CA GLY A 181 23.65 12.56 -0.43
C GLY A 181 22.98 13.75 -1.09
N SER A 182 23.42 14.95 -0.75
CA SER A 182 22.99 16.21 -1.36
C SER A 182 23.35 16.28 -2.85
N ALA A 183 22.38 15.97 -3.71
CA ALA A 183 22.32 16.51 -5.06
C ALA A 183 21.24 17.61 -5.04
N SER A 184 21.54 18.80 -5.55
CA SER A 184 20.59 19.91 -5.58
C SER A 184 19.30 19.52 -6.31
N GLY A 185 18.26 19.17 -5.55
CA GLY A 185 17.00 18.60 -6.00
C GLY A 185 16.27 17.93 -4.84
N GLN A 186 14.96 17.70 -4.99
CA GLN A 186 14.13 17.06 -3.95
C GLN A 186 14.65 15.64 -3.66
N PRO A 187 14.77 15.23 -2.39
CA PRO A 187 15.31 13.92 -2.03
C PRO A 187 14.42 12.79 -2.53
N ILE A 188 15.02 11.79 -3.19
CA ILE A 188 14.32 10.57 -3.63
C ILE A 188 15.04 9.36 -3.04
N THR A 189 14.30 8.54 -2.28
CA THR A 189 14.77 7.29 -1.66
C THR A 189 14.12 6.08 -2.33
N ALA A 190 14.48 4.86 -1.91
CA ALA A 190 13.78 3.63 -2.30
C ALA A 190 13.58 2.73 -1.08
N LEU A 191 12.51 1.94 -1.10
CA LEU A 191 12.23 0.93 -0.08
C LEU A 191 12.23 -0.46 -0.70
N SER A 192 13.03 -1.35 -0.14
CA SER A 192 13.04 -2.77 -0.48
C SER A 192 12.17 -3.54 0.51
N LEU A 193 11.27 -4.36 0.00
CA LEU A 193 10.43 -5.25 0.81
C LEU A 193 10.83 -6.73 0.71
N SER A 194 11.70 -7.06 -0.23
CA SER A 194 12.26 -8.39 -0.38
C SER A 194 13.00 -8.82 0.88
N ASP A 195 13.03 -10.13 1.14
CA ASP A 195 13.93 -10.73 2.12
C ASP A 195 15.36 -10.18 1.89
N ALA A 196 15.98 -9.70 2.98
CA ALA A 196 17.29 -9.08 2.91
C ALA A 196 18.36 -10.06 2.41
N ASP A 197 18.17 -11.35 2.68
CA ASP A 197 19.14 -12.41 2.40
C ASP A 197 18.82 -13.19 1.11
N ALA A 198 17.61 -13.02 0.56
CA ALA A 198 17.15 -13.78 -0.61
C ALA A 198 16.21 -12.97 -1.54
N PRO A 199 16.65 -11.82 -2.10
CA PRO A 199 15.84 -11.12 -3.09
C PRO A 199 15.76 -11.89 -4.40
N THR A 200 14.65 -11.80 -5.11
CA THR A 200 14.47 -12.41 -6.44
C THR A 200 15.23 -11.65 -7.52
N ALA A 201 15.36 -10.33 -7.36
CA ALA A 201 16.22 -9.50 -8.19
C ALA A 201 16.81 -8.34 -7.37
N THR A 202 18.04 -7.95 -7.71
CA THR A 202 18.65 -6.71 -7.23
C THR A 202 18.48 -5.62 -8.28
N VAL A 203 18.11 -4.43 -7.86
CA VAL A 203 17.81 -3.29 -8.72
C VAL A 203 18.72 -2.13 -8.36
N ARG A 204 19.70 -1.85 -9.21
CA ARG A 204 20.46 -0.60 -9.16
C ARG A 204 19.60 0.53 -9.72
N TRP A 205 19.52 1.68 -9.04
CA TRP A 205 18.63 2.75 -9.49
C TRP A 205 19.16 4.17 -9.22
N THR A 206 18.68 5.12 -10.02
CA THR A 206 18.81 6.56 -9.80
C THR A 206 17.56 7.28 -10.27
N ALA A 207 17.29 8.46 -9.74
CA ALA A 207 16.10 9.24 -10.07
C ALA A 207 16.40 10.72 -10.22
N GLN A 208 15.71 11.37 -11.15
CA GLN A 208 15.81 12.82 -11.36
C GLN A 208 14.44 13.44 -11.68
N PRO A 209 14.05 14.52 -10.96
CA PRO A 209 12.94 15.36 -11.36
C PRO A 209 13.25 16.10 -12.67
N ARG A 210 12.28 16.18 -13.59
CA ARG A 210 12.37 16.92 -14.84
C ARG A 210 11.03 17.52 -15.23
N GLY A 211 11.02 18.80 -15.60
CA GLY A 211 9.84 19.43 -16.19
C GLY A 211 9.51 18.91 -17.59
N GLU A 212 10.47 18.31 -18.27
CA GLU A 212 10.32 17.81 -19.65
C GLU A 212 11.06 16.49 -19.87
N ILE A 213 10.47 15.64 -20.71
CA ILE A 213 11.08 14.41 -21.21
C ILE A 213 10.83 14.37 -22.72
N ARG A 214 11.89 14.52 -23.51
CA ARG A 214 11.79 14.56 -24.98
C ARG A 214 10.81 15.65 -25.43
N ASN A 215 9.67 15.25 -26.01
CA ASN A 215 8.60 16.10 -26.51
C ASN A 215 7.39 16.17 -25.55
N TYR A 216 7.54 15.66 -24.33
CA TYR A 216 6.53 15.71 -23.28
C TYR A 216 6.92 16.74 -22.24
N THR A 217 6.01 17.66 -21.97
CA THR A 217 6.12 18.62 -20.87
C THR A 217 5.21 18.18 -19.75
N ALA A 218 5.68 18.28 -18.51
CA ALA A 218 4.88 17.99 -17.34
C ALA A 218 3.69 18.97 -17.28
N PRO A 219 2.50 18.54 -16.85
CA PRO A 219 1.38 19.44 -16.62
C PRO A 219 1.76 20.58 -15.65
N ALA A 220 1.04 21.70 -15.74
CA ALA A 220 1.26 22.82 -14.82
C ALA A 220 1.13 22.36 -13.35
N GLY A 221 2.10 22.74 -12.51
CA GLY A 221 2.16 22.33 -11.10
C GLY A 221 2.64 20.89 -10.87
N GLN A 222 3.06 20.18 -11.92
CA GLN A 222 3.62 18.83 -11.83
C GLN A 222 5.06 18.81 -12.38
N THR A 223 5.83 17.82 -11.96
CA THR A 223 7.10 17.44 -12.56
C THR A 223 7.07 15.96 -12.91
N PHE A 224 7.84 15.56 -13.91
CA PHE A 224 8.17 14.15 -14.05
C PHE A 224 9.25 13.77 -13.06
N VAL A 225 9.19 12.54 -12.56
CA VAL A 225 10.30 11.89 -11.86
C VAL A 225 10.74 10.71 -12.72
N VAL A 226 11.91 10.84 -13.33
CA VAL A 226 12.48 9.80 -14.20
C VAL A 226 13.40 8.94 -13.38
N VAL A 227 13.07 7.67 -13.25
CA VAL A 227 13.87 6.67 -12.56
C VAL A 227 14.51 5.78 -13.60
N ALA A 228 15.84 5.75 -13.62
CA ALA A 228 16.60 4.75 -14.34
C ALA A 228 16.92 3.61 -13.40
N PHE A 229 16.74 2.38 -13.85
CA PHE A 229 17.14 1.22 -13.08
C PHE A 229 17.67 0.09 -13.95
N GLU A 230 18.50 -0.72 -13.33
CA GLU A 230 19.12 -1.93 -13.85
C GLU A 230 18.79 -3.06 -12.90
N ALA A 231 18.01 -4.03 -13.36
CA ALA A 231 17.57 -5.17 -12.57
C ALA A 231 18.37 -6.41 -12.97
N THR A 232 18.91 -7.12 -11.98
CA THR A 232 19.66 -8.38 -12.13
C THR A 232 18.94 -9.49 -11.39
N ALA A 233 18.56 -10.55 -12.09
CA ALA A 233 17.94 -11.73 -11.49
C ALA A 233 18.98 -12.49 -10.63
N THR A 234 18.59 -12.91 -9.43
CA THR A 234 19.48 -13.65 -8.51
C THR A 234 19.37 -15.16 -8.68
N GLY A 235 18.27 -15.64 -9.27
CA GLY A 235 17.98 -17.06 -9.48
C GLY A 235 18.12 -17.51 -10.94
N SER A 236 17.90 -18.81 -11.14
CA SER A 236 17.92 -19.47 -12.45
C SER A 236 16.64 -19.32 -13.26
N GLU A 237 15.64 -18.59 -12.72
CA GLU A 237 14.37 -18.33 -13.39
C GLU A 237 14.30 -16.85 -13.84
N PRO A 238 13.64 -16.55 -14.97
CA PRO A 238 13.37 -15.18 -15.38
C PRO A 238 12.47 -14.45 -14.37
N VAL A 239 12.74 -13.17 -14.14
CA VAL A 239 11.96 -12.32 -13.23
C VAL A 239 11.01 -11.43 -14.03
N THR A 240 9.73 -11.44 -13.70
CA THR A 240 8.75 -10.54 -14.33
C THR A 240 8.60 -9.28 -13.49
N ILE A 241 8.83 -8.11 -14.09
CA ILE A 241 8.60 -6.81 -13.45
C ILE A 241 7.49 -6.13 -14.21
N ARG A 242 6.43 -5.69 -13.52
CA ARG A 242 5.28 -5.05 -14.16
C ARG A 242 5.17 -3.59 -13.72
N ASP A 243 4.51 -2.77 -14.54
CA ASP A 243 4.35 -1.35 -14.22
C ASP A 243 3.55 -1.18 -12.91
N GLU A 244 2.54 -2.02 -12.70
CA GLU A 244 1.71 -2.00 -11.50
C GLU A 244 2.45 -2.42 -10.22
N THR A 245 3.59 -3.12 -10.33
CA THR A 245 4.37 -3.56 -9.16
C THR A 245 5.37 -2.50 -8.70
N VAL A 246 5.47 -1.36 -9.38
CA VAL A 246 6.40 -0.28 -9.02
C VAL A 246 5.63 1.03 -8.84
N ALA A 247 5.94 1.79 -7.80
CA ALA A 247 5.34 3.11 -7.58
C ALA A 247 6.29 4.12 -6.97
N LEU A 248 5.89 5.39 -7.06
CA LEU A 248 6.54 6.49 -6.36
C LEU A 248 5.58 7.05 -5.31
N ALA A 249 5.91 6.90 -4.04
CA ALA A 249 5.23 7.60 -2.96
C ALA A 249 5.75 9.05 -2.90
N ALA A 250 4.88 10.03 -3.11
CA ALA A 250 5.22 11.45 -2.97
C ALA A 250 4.06 12.19 -2.30
N ASN A 251 4.36 13.00 -1.27
CA ASN A 251 3.36 13.67 -0.43
C ASN A 251 2.25 12.72 0.06
N GLY A 252 2.61 11.52 0.52
CA GLY A 252 1.66 10.50 1.02
C GLY A 252 0.83 9.80 -0.07
N THR A 253 0.98 10.15 -1.36
CA THR A 253 0.24 9.49 -2.45
C THR A 253 1.15 8.57 -3.28
N PHE A 254 0.69 7.34 -3.55
CA PHE A 254 1.35 6.46 -4.52
C PHE A 254 1.01 6.86 -5.95
N ARG A 255 2.04 7.14 -6.74
CA ARG A 255 1.95 7.49 -8.16
C ARG A 255 2.33 6.27 -8.98
N SER A 256 1.48 5.92 -9.94
CA SER A 256 1.74 4.83 -10.88
C SER A 256 2.62 5.30 -12.06
N PRO A 257 3.33 4.38 -12.74
CA PRO A 257 4.09 4.70 -13.93
C PRO A 257 3.24 5.36 -15.02
N GLN A 258 3.83 6.34 -15.70
CA GLN A 258 3.20 7.07 -16.79
C GLN A 258 3.30 6.30 -18.10
N SER A 259 2.18 6.23 -18.81
CA SER A 259 2.10 5.73 -20.17
C SER A 259 2.22 6.86 -21.19
N PHE A 260 2.93 6.63 -22.29
CA PHE A 260 3.17 7.65 -23.33
C PHE A 260 2.64 7.18 -24.68
N THR A 261 1.48 7.69 -25.10
CA THR A 261 0.75 7.21 -26.29
C THR A 261 1.51 7.45 -27.60
N ASN A 262 2.23 8.56 -27.70
CA ASN A 262 3.01 8.97 -28.89
C ASN A 262 4.53 8.77 -28.74
N ALA A 263 4.93 7.86 -27.85
CA ALA A 263 6.34 7.61 -27.61
C ALA A 263 7.02 7.07 -28.88
N SER A 264 8.22 7.58 -29.17
CA SER A 264 9.09 7.00 -30.21
C SER A 264 9.41 5.53 -29.87
N THR A 265 9.72 4.72 -30.88
CA THR A 265 10.13 3.31 -30.68
C THR A 265 11.30 3.19 -29.71
N ALA A 266 12.26 4.11 -29.78
CA ALA A 266 13.39 4.15 -28.86
C ALA A 266 12.98 4.46 -27.42
N PHE A 267 11.99 5.34 -27.22
CA PHE A 267 11.47 5.64 -25.89
C PHE A 267 10.68 4.46 -25.31
N ARG A 268 9.86 3.77 -26.12
CA ARG A 268 9.16 2.55 -25.69
C ARG A 268 10.12 1.42 -25.35
N ALA A 269 11.19 1.25 -26.14
CA ALA A 269 12.22 0.25 -25.87
C ALA A 269 13.03 0.56 -24.62
N ALA A 270 13.10 1.83 -24.20
CA ALA A 270 13.74 2.24 -22.97
C ALA A 270 12.86 2.09 -21.73
N GLN A 271 11.53 1.86 -21.87
CA GLN A 271 10.63 1.69 -20.72
C GLN A 271 10.97 0.45 -19.89
N LEU A 272 10.31 0.32 -18.73
CA LEU A 272 10.52 -0.77 -17.78
C LEU A 272 10.58 -2.14 -18.49
N PRO A 273 11.67 -2.90 -18.32
CA PRO A 273 11.78 -4.21 -18.93
C PRO A 273 10.78 -5.14 -18.23
N LYS A 274 9.84 -5.68 -19.01
CA LYS A 274 8.79 -6.58 -18.48
C LYS A 274 9.35 -7.90 -17.95
N GLN A 275 10.56 -8.26 -18.38
CA GLN A 275 11.23 -9.49 -18.02
C GLN A 275 12.73 -9.26 -17.87
N VAL A 276 13.30 -9.73 -16.77
CA VAL A 276 14.73 -9.88 -16.56
C VAL A 276 15.08 -11.34 -16.83
N PRO A 277 16.00 -11.65 -17.76
CA PRO A 277 16.36 -13.04 -18.03
C PRO A 277 17.03 -13.70 -16.82
N ALA A 278 16.87 -15.01 -16.70
CA ALA A 278 17.54 -15.82 -15.68
C ALA A 278 19.05 -15.57 -15.68
N ASN A 279 19.64 -15.34 -14.50
CA ASN A 279 21.05 -14.95 -14.33
C ASN A 279 21.49 -13.76 -15.22
N GLY A 280 20.54 -12.95 -15.67
CA GLY A 280 20.77 -11.87 -16.59
C GLY A 280 20.41 -10.52 -15.99
N THR A 281 20.64 -9.47 -16.77
CA THR A 281 20.38 -8.10 -16.38
C THR A 281 19.54 -7.42 -17.44
N ALA A 282 18.59 -6.59 -17.02
CA ALA A 282 17.79 -5.75 -17.90
C ALA A 282 17.79 -4.31 -17.39
N ARG A 283 17.85 -3.36 -18.32
CA ARG A 283 17.87 -1.92 -18.03
C ARG A 283 16.62 -1.27 -18.58
N GLY A 284 16.13 -0.26 -17.88
CA GLY A 284 15.08 0.60 -18.41
C GLY A 284 14.88 1.86 -17.57
N ILE A 285 13.87 2.62 -17.97
CA ILE A 285 13.38 3.78 -17.24
C ILE A 285 11.91 3.58 -16.91
N VAL A 286 11.52 4.11 -15.75
CA VAL A 286 10.14 4.30 -15.35
C VAL A 286 9.94 5.78 -15.03
N VAL A 287 8.80 6.33 -15.43
CA VAL A 287 8.49 7.74 -15.25
C VAL A 287 7.25 7.88 -14.41
N PHE A 288 7.30 8.74 -13.40
CA PHE A 288 6.16 9.11 -12.57
C PHE A 288 5.82 10.59 -12.76
N GLN A 289 4.60 10.98 -12.40
CA GLN A 289 4.23 12.38 -12.20
C GLN A 289 4.09 12.65 -10.71
N ALA A 290 4.65 13.77 -10.24
CA ALA A 290 4.56 14.22 -8.87
C ALA A 290 4.34 15.75 -8.83
N PRO A 291 3.74 16.30 -7.76
CA PRO A 291 3.64 17.75 -7.57
C PRO A 291 5.01 18.42 -7.71
N ALA A 292 5.12 19.54 -8.42
CA ALA A 292 6.43 20.17 -8.67
C ALA A 292 7.18 20.54 -7.38
N ASP A 293 6.47 20.69 -6.27
CA ASP A 293 6.92 21.11 -4.95
C ASP A 293 6.94 19.98 -3.91
N PHE A 294 6.99 18.70 -4.31
CA PHE A 294 7.10 17.58 -3.36
C PHE A 294 8.33 17.69 -2.43
N ASP A 295 8.18 17.44 -1.13
CA ASP A 295 9.30 17.59 -0.16
C ASP A 295 10.26 16.40 -0.19
N GLY A 296 9.78 15.26 -0.67
CA GLY A 296 10.56 14.05 -0.91
C GLY A 296 9.70 12.99 -1.58
N ALA A 297 10.34 11.99 -2.16
CA ALA A 297 9.65 10.86 -2.76
C ALA A 297 10.36 9.54 -2.48
N THR A 298 9.63 8.44 -2.53
CA THR A 298 10.21 7.12 -2.35
C THR A 298 9.72 6.14 -3.39
N LEU A 299 10.68 5.52 -4.08
CA LEU A 299 10.44 4.41 -4.99
C LEU A 299 10.12 3.15 -4.20
N VAL A 300 9.10 2.43 -4.64
CA VAL A 300 8.64 1.22 -3.95
C VAL A 300 8.28 0.11 -4.90
N GLU A 301 8.42 -1.12 -4.41
CA GLU A 301 7.79 -2.30 -5.01
C GLU A 301 6.47 -2.59 -4.30
N ARG A 302 5.34 -2.47 -5.01
CA ARG A 302 4.01 -2.83 -4.48
C ARG A 302 3.87 -4.34 -4.27
N TYR A 303 2.94 -4.74 -3.41
CA TYR A 303 2.59 -6.15 -3.20
C TYR A 303 2.26 -6.87 -4.52
N GLY A 304 2.60 -8.15 -4.59
CA GLY A 304 2.55 -8.94 -5.83
C GLY A 304 3.71 -8.66 -6.78
N GLY A 305 4.65 -7.79 -6.39
CA GLY A 305 5.96 -7.65 -7.01
C GLY A 305 6.85 -8.89 -6.80
N PRO A 306 7.87 -9.08 -7.66
CA PRO A 306 8.74 -10.26 -7.59
C PRO A 306 9.66 -10.33 -6.37
N GLY A 307 9.80 -9.28 -5.55
CA GLY A 307 10.78 -9.19 -4.46
C GLY A 307 12.07 -8.51 -4.93
N LEU A 308 11.98 -7.21 -5.18
CA LEU A 308 13.07 -6.34 -5.63
C LEU A 308 13.84 -5.75 -4.45
N ARG A 309 15.18 -5.85 -4.52
CA ARG A 309 16.09 -5.13 -3.63
C ARG A 309 16.69 -3.92 -4.32
N PHE A 310 16.30 -2.72 -3.91
CA PHE A 310 16.81 -1.47 -4.47
C PHE A 310 18.16 -1.08 -3.87
N GLN A 311 19.11 -0.75 -4.74
CA GLN A 311 20.44 -0.24 -4.40
C GLN A 311 20.69 1.06 -5.17
N ARG A 312 21.10 2.12 -4.48
CA ARG A 312 21.39 3.40 -5.15
C ARG A 312 22.59 3.25 -6.08
N ALA A 313 22.52 3.86 -7.26
CA ALA A 313 23.59 3.83 -8.24
C ALA A 313 23.79 5.23 -8.86
N ASP A 314 24.96 5.82 -8.65
CA ASP A 314 25.25 7.18 -9.15
C ASP A 314 25.80 7.20 -10.59
N ASP A 315 26.08 6.03 -11.15
CA ASP A 315 26.60 5.83 -12.50
C ASP A 315 25.52 5.55 -13.57
N LEU A 316 24.27 5.35 -13.14
CA LEU A 316 23.15 5.19 -14.06
C LEU A 316 22.70 6.54 -14.63
N SER A 317 22.33 6.53 -15.91
CA SER A 317 21.82 7.72 -16.59
C SER A 317 20.29 7.64 -16.71
N THR A 318 19.61 8.74 -16.37
CA THR A 318 18.16 8.94 -16.61
C THR A 318 17.86 9.55 -17.98
N ASP A 319 18.87 9.74 -18.83
CA ASP A 319 18.64 10.14 -20.22
C ASP A 319 18.14 8.93 -21.04
N VAL A 320 16.94 9.05 -21.61
CA VAL A 320 16.37 8.04 -22.51
C VAL A 320 17.33 7.71 -23.68
N ALA A 321 18.19 8.66 -24.09
CA ALA A 321 19.16 8.43 -25.16
C ALA A 321 20.21 7.38 -24.81
N SER A 322 20.52 7.17 -23.52
CA SER A 322 21.55 6.22 -23.08
C SER A 322 21.07 4.76 -23.04
N PHE A 323 19.78 4.49 -23.28
CA PHE A 323 19.21 3.13 -23.30
C PHE A 323 19.17 2.51 -24.70
N ARG A 324 19.94 3.06 -25.65
CA ARG A 324 20.06 2.49 -27.00
C ARG A 324 20.95 1.24 -26.99
N SER A 325 20.32 0.09 -27.28
CA SER A 325 20.87 -1.19 -27.77
C SER A 325 22.19 -1.68 -27.17
N SER A 326 22.09 -2.58 -26.19
CA SER A 326 22.90 -3.81 -26.19
C SER A 326 22.24 -4.85 -27.09
#